data_AF-A0A0F9NZY0-F1
#
_entry.id   AF-A0A0F9NZY0-F1
#
_cell.length_a   1.000
_cell.length_b   1.000
_cell.length_c   1.000
_cell.angle_alpha   90.00
_cell.angle_beta   90.00
_cell.angle_gamma   90.00
#
_symmetry.space_group_name_H-M   'P 1'
#
loop_
_entity.id
_entity.type
_entity.pdbx_description
1 polymer ?
#
loop_
_entity_poly.entity_id
_entity_poly.type
_entity_poly.pdbx_seq_one_letter_code
_entity_poly.pdbx_strand_id
1 'polypeptide(L)' 'MGRSTRNKVRFQIEKSADCMDRCLAHLKNATDLGDGNSTPINASMPNLVSLVLSVKDVLLKFRSEL' A
#
# COMPACT_ATOMS: atom_id res chain seq x y z
N MET A 1 24.78 18.37 9.79
CA MET A 1 24.26 17.12 10.38
C MET A 1 23.58 16.29 9.30
N GLY A 2 24.28 15.35 8.67
CA GLY A 2 23.69 14.48 7.64
C GLY A 2 22.89 13.35 8.30
N ARG A 3 21.60 13.21 7.98
CA ARG A 3 20.81 12.02 8.37
C ARG A 3 21.60 10.76 7.97
N SER A 4 21.85 9.86 8.92
CA SER A 4 22.55 8.59 8.66
C SER A 4 21.84 7.81 7.54
N THR A 5 22.57 7.02 6.75
CA THR A 5 22.00 6.21 5.65
C THR A 5 20.78 5.41 6.10
N ARG A 6 20.79 4.90 7.33
CA ARG A 6 19.65 4.24 7.97
C ARG A 6 18.40 5.10 8.06
N ASN A 7 18.52 6.37 8.46
CA ASN A 7 17.39 7.30 8.52
C ASN A 7 16.85 7.63 7.12
N LYS A 8 17.71 7.66 6.10
CA LYS A 8 17.27 7.84 4.69
C LYS A 8 16.48 6.62 4.21
N VAL A 9 16.93 5.41 4.54
CA VAL A 9 16.22 4.16 4.17
C VAL A 9 14.87 4.09 4.88
N ARG A 10 14.82 4.30 6.21
CA ARG A 10 13.55 4.35 6.96
C ARG A 10 12.56 5.34 6.34
N PHE A 11 13.03 6.52 5.94
CA PHE A 11 12.18 7.53 5.30
C PHE A 11 11.61 7.08 3.95
N GLN A 12 12.40 6.37 3.12
CA GLN A 12 11.88 5.83 1.85
C GLN A 12 10.86 4.72 2.08
N ILE A 13 11.11 3.86 3.08
CA ILE A 13 10.16 2.80 3.45
C ILE A 13 8.83 3.39 3.93
N GLU A 14 8.88 4.42 4.77
CA GLU A 14 7.67 5.13 5.23
C GLU A 14 6.89 5.75 4.07
N LYS A 15 7.59 6.44 3.15
CA LYS A 15 6.94 6.95 1.92
C LYS A 15 6.29 5.87 1.08
N SER A 16 6.92 4.70 0.95
CA SER A 16 6.36 3.57 0.22
C SER A 16 5.11 3.01 0.92
N ALA A 17 5.10 2.93 2.25
CA ALA A 17 3.92 2.54 3.02
C ALA A 17 2.76 3.54 2.82
N ASP A 18 3.05 4.84 2.83
CA ASP A 18 2.06 5.88 2.53
C ASP A 18 1.50 5.78 1.10
N CYS A 19 2.33 5.37 0.13
CA CYS A 19 1.87 5.08 -1.24
C CYS A 19 0.88 3.91 -1.26
N MET A 20 1.09 2.87 -0.43
CA MET A 20 0.16 1.75 -0.33
C MET A 20 -1.18 2.21 0.25
N ASP A 21 -1.17 3.09 1.25
CA ASP A 21 -2.42 3.66 1.81
C ASP A 21 -3.21 4.47 0.77
N ARG A 22 -2.52 5.29 -0.03
CA ARG A 22 -3.15 5.97 -1.17
C ARG A 22 -3.71 4.98 -2.21
N CYS A 23 -2.97 3.91 -2.50
CA CYS A 23 -3.41 2.87 -3.41
C CYS A 23 -4.71 2.21 -2.90
N LEU A 24 -4.77 1.83 -1.63
CA LEU A 24 -5.98 1.26 -1.01
C LEU A 24 -7.18 2.21 -1.10
N ALA A 25 -6.98 3.51 -0.87
CA ALA A 25 -8.04 4.51 -1.03
C ALA A 25 -8.55 4.58 -2.47
N HIS A 26 -7.65 4.56 -3.47
CA HIS A 26 -8.05 4.52 -4.87
C HIS A 26 -8.77 3.23 -5.26
N LEU A 27 -8.33 2.07 -4.75
CA LEU A 27 -9.00 0.79 -4.99
C LEU A 27 -10.41 0.77 -4.41
N LYS A 28 -10.60 1.28 -3.18
CA LYS A 28 -11.93 1.45 -2.58
C LYS A 28 -12.84 2.31 -3.45
N ASN A 29 -12.35 3.47 -3.89
CA ASN A 29 -13.13 4.35 -4.77
C ASN A 29 -13.47 3.68 -6.11
N ALA A 30 -12.56 2.87 -6.66
CA ALA A 30 -12.84 2.10 -7.87
C ALA A 30 -13.92 1.03 -7.66
N THR A 31 -13.97 0.40 -6.47
CA THR A 31 -15.08 -0.49 -6.08
C THR A 31 -16.39 0.28 -5.98
N ASP A 32 -16.37 1.43 -5.31
CA ASP A 32 -17.55 2.27 -5.07
C ASP A 32 -18.12 2.79 -6.42
N LEU A 33 -17.27 3.17 -7.38
CA LEU A 33 -17.67 3.60 -8.73
C LEU A 33 -18.07 2.44 -9.66
N GLY A 34 -17.68 1.22 -9.34
CA GLY A 34 -18.01 0.04 -10.14
C GLY A 34 -19.48 -0.36 -10.02
N ASP A 35 -20.24 0.22 -9.08
CA ASP A 35 -21.65 -0.05 -8.76
C ASP A 35 -22.01 -1.54 -8.65
N GLY A 36 -21.02 -2.41 -8.39
CA GLY A 36 -21.22 -3.86 -8.46
C GLY A 36 -21.39 -4.43 -9.88
N ASN A 37 -21.38 -3.60 -10.92
CA ASN A 37 -21.68 -3.97 -12.32
C ASN A 37 -20.47 -4.42 -13.13
N SER A 38 -19.25 -4.20 -12.63
CA SER A 38 -18.02 -4.68 -13.28
C SER A 38 -17.55 -5.99 -12.67
N THR A 39 -18.08 -7.11 -13.17
CA THR A 39 -17.74 -8.47 -12.73
C THR A 39 -16.22 -8.73 -12.63
N PRO A 40 -15.38 -8.33 -13.60
CA PRO A 40 -13.93 -8.56 -13.50
C PRO A 40 -13.27 -7.77 -12.37
N ILE A 41 -13.73 -6.54 -12.12
CA ILE A 41 -13.22 -5.69 -11.04
C ILE A 41 -13.60 -6.30 -9.70
N ASN A 42 -14.88 -6.64 -9.51
CA ASN A 42 -15.37 -7.21 -8.25
C ASN A 42 -14.71 -8.55 -7.91
N ALA A 43 -14.45 -9.39 -8.92
CA ALA A 43 -13.78 -10.67 -8.73
C ALA A 43 -12.30 -10.51 -8.34
N SER A 44 -11.61 -9.49 -8.86
CA SER A 44 -10.17 -9.29 -8.66
C SER A 44 -9.83 -8.37 -7.48
N MET A 45 -10.76 -7.50 -7.07
CA MET A 45 -10.51 -6.47 -6.06
C MET A 45 -10.07 -7.03 -4.70
N PRO A 46 -10.67 -8.10 -4.14
CA PRO A 46 -10.22 -8.66 -2.87
C PRO A 46 -8.75 -9.11 -2.92
N ASN A 47 -8.33 -9.70 -4.04
CA ASN A 47 -6.94 -10.15 -4.23
C ASN A 47 -5.98 -8.96 -4.32
N LEU A 48 -6.36 -7.90 -5.05
CA LEU A 48 -5.55 -6.67 -5.14
C LEU A 48 -5.40 -5.99 -3.78
N VAL A 49 -6.48 -5.85 -3.02
CA VAL A 49 -6.46 -5.29 -1.66
C VAL A 49 -5.55 -6.11 -0.75
N SER A 50 -5.67 -7.44 -0.77
CA SER A 50 -4.84 -8.34 0.03
C SER A 50 -3.35 -8.24 -0.32
N LEU A 51 -3.01 -8.12 -1.61
CA LEU A 51 -1.63 -7.97 -2.05
C LEU A 51 -1.02 -6.64 -1.57
N VAL A 52 -1.76 -5.54 -1.72
CA VAL A 52 -1.30 -4.21 -1.28
C VAL A 52 -1.09 -4.17 0.24
N LEU A 53 -2.01 -4.75 1.01
CA LEU A 53 -1.86 -4.90 2.46
C LEU A 53 -0.61 -5.72 2.82
N SER A 54 -0.40 -6.86 2.16
CA SER A 54 0.76 -7.72 2.41
C SER A 54 2.09 -7.01 2.13
N VAL A 55 2.16 -6.25 1.03
CA VAL A 55 3.34 -5.43 0.70
C VAL A 55 3.55 -4.34 1.76
N LYS A 56 2.48 -3.66 2.18
CA LYS A 56 2.54 -2.65 3.24
C LYS A 56 3.08 -3.24 4.55
N ASP A 57 2.62 -4.42 4.96
CA ASP A 57 3.06 -5.07 6.19
C ASP A 57 4.56 -5.40 6.16
N VAL A 58 5.07 -5.90 5.03
CA VAL A 58 6.51 -6.13 4.83
C VAL A 58 7.32 -4.84 4.95
N LEU A 59 6.83 -3.74 4.36
CA LEU A 59 7.48 -2.42 4.47
C LEU A 59 7.50 -1.93 5.93
N LEU A 60 6.39 -2.05 6.65
CA LEU A 60 6.33 -1.67 8.07
C LEU A 60 7.27 -2.51 8.93
N LYS A 61 7.40 -3.81 8.64
CA LYS A 61 8.37 -4.68 9.29
C LYS A 61 9.81 -4.21 9.04
N PHE A 62 10.19 -3.92 7.80
CA PHE A 62 11.54 -3.38 7.49
C PHE A 62 11.82 -2.09 8.25
N ARG A 63 10.84 -1.19 8.35
CA ARG A 63 10.99 0.06 9.11
C ARG A 63 11.28 -0.20 10.59
N SER A 64 10.62 -1.19 11.18
CA SER A 64 10.75 -1.51 12.61
C SER A 64 12.09 -2.18 12.97
N GLU A 65 12.69 -2.92 12.03
CA GLU A 65 13.93 -3.68 12.23
C GLU A 65 15.19 -2.87 11.90
N LEU A 66 15.10 -1.86 11.03
CA LEU A 66 16.14 -0.85 10.80
C LEU A 66 16.21 0.11 11.97
#